data_AF-A0A8J8BTH4-F1
#
_entry.id   AF-A0A8J8BTH4-F1
#
_cell.length_a   1.000
_cell.length_b   1.000
_cell.length_c   1.000
_cell.angle_alpha   90.00
_cell.angle_beta   90.00
_cell.angle_gamma   90.00
#
_symmetry.space_group_name_H-M   'P 1'
#
loop_
_entity.id
_entity.type
_entity.pdbx_description
1 polymer ?
#
loop_
_entity_poly.entity_id
_entity_poly.type
_entity_poly.pdbx_seq_one_letter_code
_entity_poly.pdbx_strand_id
1 'polypeptide(L)'
;MTIVVEKIQKTPIEEQKVEIVERKGIGHPDSLADGMAEKISIALCHEYLKRFDTILHHNTDKLELVGGEVDVHFGGGEILKPIYILLSGRATNRCGDEEIPVHDIAFEAAKKHIHGVLPNLGEDDAIWESKIGHGSSELM
;
A
#
# COMPACT_ATOMS: atom_id res chain seq x y z
N MET A 1 19.39 22.51 -15.32
CA MET A 1 19.60 21.77 -14.06
C MET A 1 20.71 22.46 -13.30
N THR A 2 20.44 22.88 -12.07
CA THR A 2 21.47 23.49 -11.21
C THR A 2 21.95 22.41 -10.25
N ILE A 3 23.22 22.01 -10.39
CA ILE A 3 23.88 21.11 -9.46
C ILE A 3 24.81 21.95 -8.61
N VAL A 4 24.67 21.85 -7.29
CA VAL A 4 25.58 22.49 -6.33
C VAL A 4 26.28 21.39 -5.56
N VAL A 5 27.61 21.47 -5.50
CA VAL A 5 28.45 20.54 -4.73
C VAL A 5 29.15 21.34 -3.65
N GLU A 6 28.97 20.95 -2.39
CA GLU A 6 29.59 21.59 -1.25
C GLU A 6 30.05 20.56 -0.22
N LYS A 7 31.01 20.95 0.63
CA LYS A 7 31.49 20.08 1.72
C LYS A 7 30.53 20.14 2.89
N ILE A 8 29.99 18.99 3.30
CA ILE A 8 29.23 18.88 4.55
C ILE A 8 30.17 18.91 5.76
N GLN A 9 29.87 19.74 6.77
CA GLN A 9 30.60 19.79 8.04
C GLN A 9 29.77 19.11 9.14
N LYS A 10 29.75 17.78 9.14
CA LYS A 10 29.13 16.95 10.18
C LYS A 10 30.05 15.78 10.53
N THR A 11 30.01 15.34 11.78
CA THR A 11 30.66 14.09 12.21
C THR A 11 29.97 12.91 11.50
N PRO A 12 30.74 12.02 10.85
CA PRO A 12 30.19 10.80 10.25
C PRO A 12 29.37 9.98 11.24
N ILE A 13 28.34 9.26 10.77
CA ILE A 13 27.43 8.51 11.66
C ILE A 13 28.21 7.50 12.51
N GLU A 14 29.15 6.80 11.88
CA GLU A 14 30.04 5.80 12.49
C GLU A 14 30.99 6.37 13.55
N GLU A 15 31.20 7.70 13.56
CA GLU A 15 32.02 8.41 14.55
C GLU A 15 31.18 9.06 15.67
N GLN A 16 29.85 8.97 15.62
CA GLN A 16 28.98 9.50 16.67
C GLN A 16 29.00 8.61 17.91
N LYS A 17 28.67 9.19 19.06
CA LYS A 17 28.66 8.48 20.35
C LYS A 17 27.53 7.45 20.48
N VAL A 18 26.42 7.67 19.78
CA VAL A 18 25.19 6.86 19.85
C VAL A 18 24.56 6.81 18.47
N GLU A 19 24.16 5.61 18.05
CA GLU A 19 23.40 5.35 16.82
C GLU A 19 22.22 4.44 17.16
N ILE A 20 21.05 4.73 16.59
CA ILE A 20 19.83 3.92 16.73
C ILE A 20 19.24 3.70 15.34
N VAL A 21 18.96 2.45 15.01
CA VAL A 21 18.39 2.05 13.72
C VAL A 21 17.19 1.13 13.98
N GLU A 22 16.08 1.38 13.28
CA GLU A 22 14.88 0.54 13.30
C GLU A 22 14.56 0.07 11.88
N ARG A 23 14.11 -1.19 11.76
CA ARG A 23 13.55 -1.73 10.52
C ARG A 23 12.29 -2.51 10.84
N LYS A 24 11.18 -2.12 10.23
CA LYS A 24 9.93 -2.89 10.25
C LYS A 24 10.00 -4.03 9.24
N GLY A 25 9.70 -5.25 9.71
CA GLY A 25 9.73 -6.45 8.89
C GLY A 25 8.56 -6.50 7.90
N ILE A 26 8.63 -7.39 6.91
CA ILE A 26 7.61 -7.47 5.85
C ILE A 26 6.19 -7.75 6.37
N GLY A 27 6.05 -8.48 7.48
CA GLY A 27 4.76 -8.77 8.11
C GLY A 27 4.33 -7.73 9.16
N HIS A 28 5.10 -6.65 9.36
CA HIS A 28 4.70 -5.56 10.24
C HIS A 28 3.49 -4.84 9.64
N PRO A 29 2.44 -4.50 10.42
CA PRO A 29 1.24 -3.82 9.91
C PRO A 29 1.52 -2.60 9.03
N ASP A 30 2.40 -1.70 9.46
CA ASP A 30 2.80 -0.54 8.66
C ASP A 30 3.46 -0.92 7.32
N SER A 31 4.36 -1.91 7.31
CA SER A 31 5.00 -2.37 6.08
C SER A 31 4.03 -3.11 5.15
N LEU A 32 3.01 -3.77 5.69
CA LEU A 32 1.91 -4.34 4.91
C LEU A 32 1.06 -3.23 4.26
N ALA A 33 0.75 -2.17 5.01
CA ALA A 33 0.01 -1.02 4.48
C ALA A 33 0.80 -0.32 3.36
N ASP A 34 2.10 -0.03 3.59
CA ASP A 34 3.00 0.54 2.59
C ASP A 34 3.09 -0.35 1.34
N GLY A 35 3.25 -1.66 1.55
CA GLY A 35 3.36 -2.63 0.47
C GLY A 35 2.07 -2.72 -0.36
N MET A 36 0.90 -2.75 0.28
CA MET A 36 -0.40 -2.72 -0.42
C MET A 36 -0.58 -1.41 -1.19
N ALA A 37 -0.29 -0.25 -0.59
CA ALA A 37 -0.37 1.06 -1.24
C ALA A 37 0.39 1.09 -2.56
N GLU A 38 1.64 0.61 -2.52
CA GLU A 38 2.53 0.57 -3.68
C GLU A 38 2.06 -0.45 -4.73
N LYS A 39 1.59 -1.64 -4.31
CA LYS A 39 1.07 -2.63 -5.27
C LYS A 39 -0.19 -2.16 -5.98
N ILE A 40 -1.07 -1.43 -5.30
CA ILE A 40 -2.23 -0.80 -5.93
C ILE A 40 -1.78 0.24 -6.96
N SER A 41 -0.84 1.12 -6.58
CA SER A 41 -0.27 2.15 -7.48
C SER A 41 0.31 1.53 -8.76
N ILE A 42 1.15 0.50 -8.63
CA ILE A 42 1.73 -0.23 -9.78
C ILE A 42 0.63 -0.86 -10.66
N ALA A 43 -0.39 -1.47 -10.04
CA ALA A 43 -1.48 -2.10 -10.78
C ALA A 43 -2.30 -1.08 -11.57
N LEU A 44 -2.60 0.09 -10.97
CA LEU A 44 -3.26 1.20 -11.66
C LEU A 44 -2.39 1.75 -12.80
N CYS A 45 -1.09 1.94 -12.57
CA CYS A 45 -0.15 2.36 -13.62
C CYS A 45 -0.19 1.44 -14.84
N HIS A 46 -0.12 0.11 -14.62
CA HIS A 46 -0.19 -0.86 -15.71
C HIS A 46 -1.53 -0.83 -16.44
N GLU A 47 -2.65 -0.70 -15.72
CA GLU A 47 -3.96 -0.64 -16.34
C GLU A 47 -4.12 0.64 -17.19
N TYR A 48 -3.65 1.78 -16.68
CA TYR A 48 -3.71 3.04 -17.43
C TYR A 48 -2.82 3.00 -18.67
N LEU A 49 -1.57 2.51 -18.56
CA LEU A 49 -0.69 2.36 -19.71
C LEU A 49 -1.28 1.42 -20.77
N LYS A 50 -1.90 0.31 -20.34
CA LYS A 50 -2.52 -0.66 -21.24
C LYS A 50 -3.70 -0.07 -22.02
N ARG A 51 -4.51 0.81 -21.39
CA ARG A 51 -5.71 1.38 -22.01
C ARG A 51 -5.47 2.69 -22.75
N PHE A 52 -4.60 3.53 -22.22
CA PHE A 52 -4.48 4.93 -22.62
C PHE A 52 -3.06 5.35 -23.03
N ASP A 53 -2.08 4.43 -23.00
CA ASP A 53 -0.65 4.69 -23.29
C ASP A 53 -0.05 5.81 -22.42
N THR A 54 -0.68 6.09 -21.28
CA THR A 54 -0.24 7.09 -20.30
C THR A 54 -0.70 6.71 -18.90
N ILE A 55 -0.02 7.21 -17.88
CA ILE A 55 -0.41 7.02 -16.49
C ILE A 55 -1.36 8.16 -16.10
N LEU A 56 -2.59 7.82 -15.72
CA LEU A 56 -3.55 8.79 -15.22
C LEU A 56 -3.30 9.10 -13.74
N HIS A 57 -3.77 10.27 -13.30
CA HIS A 57 -3.57 10.75 -11.94
C HIS A 57 -4.18 9.79 -10.90
N HIS A 58 -3.34 9.38 -9.94
CA HIS A 58 -3.78 8.63 -8.76
C HIS A 58 -2.81 8.84 -7.60
N ASN A 59 -3.31 8.60 -6.39
CA ASN A 59 -2.54 8.48 -5.16
C ASN A 59 -3.23 7.45 -4.25
N THR A 60 -2.50 6.40 -3.86
CA THR A 60 -3.04 5.26 -3.07
C THR A 60 -2.25 5.04 -1.79
N ASP A 61 -1.59 6.08 -1.31
CA ASP A 61 -0.73 6.18 -0.12
C ASP A 61 -1.52 6.34 1.19
N LYS A 62 -2.83 6.05 1.19
CA LYS A 62 -3.68 6.09 2.39
C LYS A 62 -4.32 4.73 2.57
N LEU A 63 -3.77 3.95 3.49
CA LEU A 63 -4.36 2.69 3.92
C LEU A 63 -4.45 2.65 5.44
N GLU A 64 -5.53 2.05 5.93
CA GLU A 64 -5.71 1.74 7.34
C GLU A 64 -5.77 0.22 7.50
N LEU A 65 -4.96 -0.31 8.42
CA LEU A 65 -5.01 -1.71 8.85
C LEU A 65 -5.38 -1.73 10.33
N VAL A 66 -6.63 -2.08 10.62
CA VAL A 66 -7.16 -2.17 11.97
C VAL A 66 -7.05 -3.61 12.46
N GLY A 67 -6.36 -3.79 13.59
CA GLY A 67 -6.11 -5.10 14.19
C GLY A 67 -7.39 -5.89 14.48
N GLY A 68 -7.31 -7.19 14.22
CA GLY A 68 -8.30 -8.18 14.64
C GLY A 68 -8.05 -8.68 16.07
N GLU A 69 -8.61 -9.84 16.38
CA GLU A 69 -8.44 -10.55 17.65
C GLU A 69 -8.26 -12.05 17.36
N VAL A 70 -7.34 -12.69 18.08
CA VAL A 70 -6.98 -14.10 17.88
C VAL A 70 -6.84 -14.79 19.22
N ASP A 71 -7.27 -16.05 19.28
CA ASP A 71 -6.88 -16.98 20.35
C ASP A 71 -5.84 -17.95 19.79
N VAL A 72 -4.65 -17.98 20.40
CA VAL A 72 -3.50 -18.73 19.90
C VAL A 72 -3.02 -19.72 20.94
N HIS A 73 -2.83 -20.97 20.51
CA HIS A 73 -2.33 -22.04 21.36
C HIS A 73 -1.35 -22.93 20.60
N PHE A 74 -0.59 -23.78 21.29
CA PHE A 74 0.27 -24.73 20.58
C PHE A 74 -0.58 -25.63 19.66
N GLY A 75 -0.10 -25.80 18.43
CA GLY A 75 -0.79 -26.60 17.40
C GLY A 75 -1.88 -25.87 16.63
N GLY A 76 -2.16 -24.59 16.90
CA GLY A 76 -3.12 -23.83 16.11
C GLY A 76 -3.62 -22.55 16.78
N GLY A 77 -4.85 -22.21 16.50
CA GLY A 77 -5.52 -21.02 17.00
C GLY A 77 -6.71 -20.70 16.13
N GLU A 78 -7.48 -19.70 16.54
CA GLU A 78 -8.64 -19.21 15.81
C GLU A 78 -8.65 -17.69 15.77
N ILE A 79 -9.19 -17.17 14.67
CA ILE A 79 -9.45 -15.73 14.54
C ILE A 79 -10.82 -15.46 15.15
N LEU A 80 -10.82 -14.73 16.25
CA LEU A 80 -12.03 -14.31 16.96
C LEU A 80 -12.66 -13.09 16.27
N LYS A 81 -11.81 -12.21 15.72
CA LYS A 81 -12.23 -11.03 14.98
C LYS A 81 -11.27 -10.80 13.79
N PRO A 82 -11.79 -10.68 12.56
CA PRO A 82 -10.95 -10.46 11.39
C PRO A 82 -10.26 -9.09 11.44
N ILE A 83 -9.13 -8.99 10.73
CA ILE A 83 -8.46 -7.71 10.48
C ILE A 83 -9.38 -6.89 9.56
N TYR A 84 -9.44 -5.57 9.76
CA TYR A 84 -10.15 -4.69 8.83
C TYR A 84 -9.15 -3.84 8.05
N ILE A 85 -9.29 -3.85 6.72
CA ILE A 85 -8.40 -3.18 5.78
C ILE A 85 -9.19 -2.19 4.94
N LEU A 86 -8.86 -0.91 5.06
CA LEU A 86 -9.43 0.17 4.27
C LEU A 86 -8.42 0.68 3.25
N LEU A 87 -8.75 0.49 1.96
CA LEU A 87 -8.02 1.06 0.84
C LEU A 87 -8.57 2.47 0.56
N SER A 88 -7.74 3.50 0.63
CA SER A 88 -8.14 4.90 0.42
C SER A 88 -7.18 5.61 -0.52
N GLY A 89 -7.54 6.84 -0.90
CA GLY A 89 -6.79 7.67 -1.84
C GLY A 89 -7.67 8.25 -2.94
N ARG A 90 -7.06 8.58 -4.07
CA ARG A 90 -7.73 9.08 -5.28
C ARG A 90 -7.22 8.34 -6.50
N ALA A 91 -8.10 8.06 -7.46
CA ALA A 91 -7.70 7.52 -8.75
C ALA A 91 -8.69 7.94 -9.84
N THR A 92 -8.18 8.22 -11.04
CA THR A 92 -9.02 8.46 -12.22
C THR A 92 -9.79 7.19 -12.59
N ASN A 93 -11.08 7.14 -12.25
CA ASN A 93 -11.94 5.99 -12.56
C ASN A 93 -12.68 6.12 -13.91
N ARG A 94 -12.49 7.23 -14.64
CA ARG A 94 -13.05 7.42 -15.99
C ARG A 94 -12.13 8.28 -16.84
N CYS A 95 -11.92 7.88 -18.10
CA CYS A 95 -11.19 8.66 -19.09
C CYS A 95 -11.95 8.62 -20.41
N GLY A 96 -12.41 9.79 -20.89
CA GLY A 96 -13.36 9.84 -22.01
C GLY A 96 -14.64 9.08 -21.68
N ASP A 97 -14.99 8.12 -22.53
CA ASP A 97 -16.16 7.24 -22.38
C ASP A 97 -15.83 5.90 -21.68
N GLU A 98 -14.57 5.66 -21.31
CA GLU A 98 -14.15 4.42 -20.65
C GLU A 98 -14.15 4.55 -19.12
N GLU A 99 -14.83 3.61 -18.47
CA GLU A 99 -14.78 3.40 -17.02
C GLU A 99 -13.64 2.43 -16.64
N ILE A 100 -12.91 2.78 -15.59
CA ILE A 100 -11.76 2.04 -15.09
C ILE A 100 -12.14 1.42 -13.74
N PRO A 101 -12.04 0.10 -13.57
CA PRO A 101 -12.48 -0.61 -12.37
C PRO A 101 -11.47 -0.45 -11.22
N VAL A 102 -11.30 0.78 -10.74
CA VAL A 102 -10.30 1.17 -9.72
C VAL A 102 -10.40 0.31 -8.47
N HIS A 103 -11.63 0.08 -7.98
CA HIS A 103 -11.85 -0.67 -6.74
C HIS A 103 -11.43 -2.12 -6.89
N ASP A 104 -11.79 -2.78 -7.99
CA ASP A 104 -11.44 -4.18 -8.26
C ASP A 104 -9.92 -4.34 -8.40
N ILE A 105 -9.28 -3.44 -9.15
CA ILE A 105 -7.82 -3.42 -9.32
C ILE A 105 -7.13 -3.27 -7.95
N ALA A 106 -7.64 -2.36 -7.12
CA ALA A 106 -7.08 -2.14 -5.79
C ALA A 106 -7.25 -3.35 -4.88
N PHE A 107 -8.42 -3.97 -4.86
CA PHE A 107 -8.66 -5.19 -4.07
C PHE A 107 -7.76 -6.33 -4.50
N GLU A 108 -7.70 -6.62 -5.80
CA GLU A 108 -6.89 -7.73 -6.32
C GLU A 108 -5.39 -7.51 -6.05
N ALA A 109 -4.89 -6.29 -6.26
CA ALA A 109 -3.49 -5.97 -6.00
C ALA A 109 -3.14 -6.07 -4.50
N ALA A 110 -3.99 -5.56 -3.62
CA ALA A 110 -3.79 -5.59 -2.18
C ALA A 110 -3.88 -7.02 -1.62
N LYS A 111 -4.92 -7.77 -2.01
CA LYS A 111 -5.07 -9.19 -1.63
C LYS A 111 -3.89 -10.03 -2.11
N LYS A 112 -3.46 -9.87 -3.35
CA LYS A 112 -2.29 -10.58 -3.87
C LYS A 112 -1.03 -10.25 -3.08
N HIS A 113 -0.85 -9.00 -2.68
CA HIS A 113 0.28 -8.60 -1.86
C HIS A 113 0.25 -9.26 -0.49
N ILE A 114 -0.87 -9.14 0.25
CA ILE A 114 -0.95 -9.63 1.62
C ILE A 114 -0.82 -11.15 1.70
N HIS A 115 -1.43 -11.92 0.80
CA HIS A 115 -1.32 -13.38 0.79
C HIS A 115 0.09 -13.85 0.39
N GLY A 116 0.80 -13.05 -0.40
CA GLY A 116 2.21 -13.31 -0.72
C GLY A 116 3.15 -13.10 0.47
N VAL A 117 2.78 -12.20 1.41
CA VAL A 117 3.57 -11.90 2.61
C VAL A 117 3.14 -12.76 3.80
N LEU A 118 1.83 -13.01 3.95
CA LEU A 118 1.18 -13.75 5.02
C LEU A 118 0.43 -14.96 4.44
N PRO A 119 1.13 -16.05 4.08
CA PRO A 119 0.52 -17.19 3.40
C PRO A 119 -0.48 -17.99 4.26
N ASN A 120 -0.48 -17.78 5.58
CA ASN A 120 -1.40 -18.42 6.51
C ASN A 120 -2.64 -17.56 6.82
N LEU A 121 -2.75 -16.36 6.24
CA LEU A 121 -3.95 -15.53 6.33
C LEU A 121 -4.95 -16.06 5.30
N GLY A 122 -6.08 -16.56 5.77
CA GLY A 122 -7.21 -17.03 4.97
C GLY A 122 -8.05 -15.89 4.38
N GLU A 123 -8.97 -16.23 3.49
CA GLU A 123 -9.81 -15.23 2.80
C GLU A 123 -10.78 -14.52 3.75
N ASP A 124 -11.33 -15.24 4.73
CA ASP A 124 -12.30 -14.73 5.72
C ASP A 124 -11.63 -14.03 6.91
N ASP A 125 -10.30 -14.05 6.99
CA ASP A 125 -9.52 -13.50 8.09
C ASP A 125 -9.40 -11.97 8.02
N ALA A 126 -9.81 -11.38 6.90
CA ALA A 126 -9.75 -9.96 6.64
C ALA A 126 -11.03 -9.44 5.97
N ILE A 127 -11.56 -8.34 6.52
CA ILE A 127 -12.63 -7.54 5.92
C ILE A 127 -11.99 -6.44 5.09
N TRP A 128 -12.37 -6.36 3.82
CA TRP A 128 -11.82 -5.42 2.86
C TRP A 128 -12.85 -4.35 2.49
N GLU A 129 -12.44 -3.09 2.53
CA GLU A 129 -13.23 -1.97 2.03
C GLU A 129 -12.37 -1.04 1.18
N SER A 130 -12.94 -0.53 0.07
CA SER A 130 -12.29 0.46 -0.77
C SER A 130 -13.10 1.74 -0.79
N LYS A 131 -12.48 2.83 -0.32
CA LYS A 131 -13.01 4.20 -0.39
C LYS A 131 -12.12 5.10 -1.26
N ILE A 132 -11.50 4.52 -2.30
CA ILE A 132 -10.71 5.31 -3.26
C ILE A 132 -11.67 6.27 -3.98
N GLY A 133 -11.45 7.57 -3.80
CA GLY A 133 -12.28 8.61 -4.39
C GLY A 133 -11.95 8.86 -5.87
N HIS A 134 -12.89 9.48 -6.58
CA HIS A 134 -12.65 9.96 -7.94
C HIS A 134 -11.49 10.98 -7.97
N GLY A 135 -10.50 10.72 -8.81
CA GLY A 135 -9.42 11.67 -9.12
C GLY A 135 -9.95 12.81 -9.99
N SER A 136 -9.87 14.05 -9.50
CA SER A 136 -10.22 15.25 -10.28
C SER A 136 -9.28 15.43 -11.46
N SER A 137 -9.82 15.83 -12.62
CA SER A 137 -9.07 16.26 -13.80
C SER A 137 -8.23 17.53 -13.59
N GLU A 138 -8.44 18.22 -12.47
CA GLU A 138 -7.74 19.48 -12.12
C GLU A 138 -6.35 19.27 -11.48
N LEU A 139 -5.94 18.01 -11.29
CA LEU A 139 -4.60 17.63 -10.77
C LEU A 139 -3.68 17.04 -11.85
N MET A 140 -4.09 17.11 -13.13
CA MET A 140 -3.25 16.74 -14.28
C MET A 140 -2.30 17.87 -14.69
#